data_AF-A0A944FLE9-F1
#
_entry.id   AF-A0A944FLE9-F1
#
_cell.length_a   1.000
_cell.length_b   1.000
_cell.length_c   1.000
_cell.angle_alpha   90.00
_cell.angle_beta   90.00
_cell.angle_gamma   90.00
#
_symmetry.space_group_name_H-M   'P 1'
#
loop_
_entity.id
_entity.type
_entity.pdbx_description
1 polymer ?
#
loop_
_entity_poly.entity_id
_entity_poly.type
_entity_poly.pdbx_seq_one_letter_code
_entity_poly.pdbx_strand_id
1 'polypeptide(L)'
;MTAPEPQTPDASDGGPKGLAADIAQTIGTLLTQTAEMSQAAKPDDTQEIQAITDAMIRLFVGAPLRSDGQLTVKALAEEAGLRRNKLTHKHTGMKDLFYALVKTLDRPAVPAQRHAQDDDLKRRHSELWATHQQLRREASQMARVIHVLEVENRQLREQAANAPGKVHYQNVESRG
;
A
#
# COMPACT_ATOMS: atom_id res chain seq x y z
N MET A 1 49.29 54.66 -17.11
CA MET A 1 47.89 54.20 -17.17
C MET A 1 47.93 52.69 -17.30
N THR A 2 47.92 52.00 -16.17
CA THR A 2 48.00 50.54 -16.08
C THR A 2 46.70 50.07 -15.46
N ALA A 3 45.89 49.36 -16.24
CA ALA A 3 44.60 48.83 -15.81
C ALA A 3 44.82 47.72 -14.75
N PRO A 4 44.03 47.68 -13.66
CA PRO A 4 44.06 46.57 -12.74
C PRO A 4 43.34 45.36 -13.33
N GLU A 5 44.02 44.22 -13.24
CA GLU A 5 43.60 42.87 -13.56
C GLU A 5 42.32 42.49 -12.76
N PRO A 6 41.30 41.86 -13.37
CA PRO A 6 40.11 41.45 -12.66
C PRO A 6 40.43 40.25 -11.75
N GLN A 7 40.46 40.50 -10.45
CA GLN A 7 40.47 39.46 -9.43
C GLN A 7 39.16 38.67 -9.55
N THR A 8 39.23 37.43 -10.02
CA THR A 8 38.15 36.46 -9.87
C THR A 8 37.91 36.24 -8.38
N PRO A 9 36.68 36.49 -7.86
CA PRO A 9 36.37 36.15 -6.50
C PRO A 9 36.40 34.64 -6.36
N ASP A 10 37.26 34.22 -5.44
CA ASP A 10 37.39 32.91 -4.83
C ASP A 10 36.03 32.21 -4.75
N ALA A 11 35.85 31.22 -5.62
CA ALA A 11 34.72 30.31 -5.60
C ALA A 11 34.88 29.43 -4.36
N SER A 12 34.54 30.01 -3.21
CA SER A 12 34.39 29.28 -1.96
C SER A 12 33.48 28.08 -2.21
N ASP A 13 34.06 26.94 -1.84
CA ASP A 13 33.68 25.57 -2.06
C ASP A 13 32.32 25.24 -1.42
N GLY A 14 31.25 25.81 -1.99
CA GLY A 14 29.86 25.50 -1.68
C GLY A 14 29.42 24.20 -2.33
N GLY A 15 30.19 23.12 -2.15
CA GLY A 15 29.79 21.80 -2.61
C GLY A 15 28.43 21.40 -2.00
N PRO A 16 27.65 20.51 -2.66
CA PRO A 16 26.32 20.08 -2.20
C PRO A 16 26.31 19.49 -0.77
N LYS A 17 27.49 19.14 -0.24
CA LYS A 17 27.70 18.69 1.14
C LYS A 17 27.62 19.81 2.17
N GLY A 18 28.05 21.04 1.85
CA GLY A 18 27.96 22.20 2.74
C GLY A 18 26.51 22.64 2.94
N LEU A 19 25.75 22.73 1.84
CA LEU A 19 24.31 22.98 1.87
C LEU A 19 23.54 21.88 2.61
N ALA A 20 23.89 20.60 2.39
CA ALA A 20 23.26 19.50 3.12
C ALA A 20 23.58 19.54 4.62
N ALA A 21 24.79 19.95 5.01
CA ALA A 21 25.17 20.13 6.40
C ALA A 21 24.42 21.31 7.03
N ASP A 22 24.31 22.44 6.33
CA ASP A 22 23.55 23.61 6.79
C ASP A 22 22.06 23.29 6.94
N ILE A 23 21.48 22.56 5.98
CA ILE A 23 20.08 22.09 6.05
C ILE A 23 19.90 21.11 7.21
N ALA A 24 20.81 20.16 7.41
CA ALA A 24 20.75 19.23 8.53
C ALA A 24 20.86 19.95 9.88
N GLN A 25 21.70 21.00 9.95
CA GLN A 25 21.88 21.79 11.16
C GLN A 25 20.69 22.71 11.43
N THR A 26 20.08 23.31 10.41
CA THR A 26 18.83 24.08 10.57
C THR A 26 17.64 23.20 10.89
N ILE A 27 17.52 22.02 10.29
CA ILE A 27 16.49 21.04 10.67
C ILE A 27 16.71 20.56 12.10
N GLY A 28 17.96 20.29 12.49
CA GLY A 28 18.32 19.93 13.86
C GLY A 28 17.95 21.01 14.87
N THR A 29 18.26 22.27 14.60
CA THR A 29 17.90 23.38 15.49
C THR A 29 16.40 23.64 15.53
N LEU A 30 15.68 23.51 14.41
CA LEU A 30 14.21 23.58 14.38
C LEU A 30 13.56 22.42 15.15
N LEU A 31 14.10 21.20 15.05
CA LEU A 31 13.62 20.04 15.81
C LEU A 31 13.87 20.21 17.31
N THR A 32 15.03 20.74 17.69
CA THR A 32 15.33 21.03 19.10
C THR A 32 14.46 22.17 19.63
N GLN A 33 14.27 23.25 18.86
CA GLN A 33 13.37 24.35 19.21
C GLN A 33 11.91 23.91 19.33
N THR A 34 11.44 23.02 18.43
CA THR A 34 10.08 22.47 18.53
C THR A 34 9.92 21.47 19.68
N ALA A 35 10.98 20.73 20.03
CA ALA A 35 11.01 19.88 21.22
C ALA A 35 11.02 20.71 22.52
N GLU A 36 11.75 21.82 22.56
CA GLU A 36 11.76 22.78 23.67
C GLU A 36 10.41 23.50 23.80
N MET A 37 9.77 23.88 22.69
CA MET A 37 8.40 24.40 22.68
C MET A 37 7.37 23.36 23.14
N SER A 38 7.62 22.07 22.88
CA SER A 38 6.77 20.96 23.34
C SER A 38 7.01 20.60 24.81
N GLN A 39 8.20 20.83 25.37
CA GLN A 39 8.49 20.66 26.80
C GLN A 39 7.78 21.69 27.70
N ALA A 40 7.24 22.77 27.13
CA ALA A 40 6.37 23.73 27.82
C ALA A 40 4.87 23.36 27.77
N ALA A 41 4.47 22.34 27.00
CA ALA A 41 3.09 21.87 26.95
C ALA A 41 2.82 20.91 28.13
N LYS A 42 1.69 21.08 28.82
CA LYS A 42 1.32 20.16 29.90
C LYS A 42 1.21 18.73 29.32
N PRO A 43 1.67 17.69 30.03
CA PRO A 43 1.63 16.31 29.53
C PRO A 43 0.21 15.85 29.17
N ASP A 44 -0.79 16.43 29.84
CA ASP A 44 -2.21 16.27 29.54
C ASP A 44 -2.57 16.75 28.13
N ASP A 45 -2.01 17.89 27.69
CA ASP A 45 -2.26 18.44 26.35
C ASP A 45 -1.66 17.56 25.25
N THR A 46 -0.47 16.97 25.48
CA THR A 46 0.16 16.05 24.52
C THR A 46 -0.66 14.78 24.34
N GLN A 47 -1.20 14.22 25.43
CA GLN A 47 -2.08 13.05 25.37
C GLN A 47 -3.41 13.37 24.67
N GLU A 48 -3.99 14.54 24.94
CA GLU A 48 -5.20 15.01 24.26
C GLU A 48 -4.97 15.18 22.75
N ILE A 49 -3.84 15.76 22.35
CA ILE A 49 -3.48 15.93 20.93
C ILE A 49 -3.34 14.57 20.24
N GLN A 50 -2.63 13.62 20.84
CA GLN A 50 -2.48 12.27 20.30
C GLN A 50 -3.84 11.57 20.15
N ALA A 51 -4.69 11.63 21.17
CA ALA A 51 -6.03 11.03 21.12
C ALA A 51 -6.90 11.62 19.99
N ILE A 52 -6.82 12.94 19.77
CA ILE A 52 -7.52 13.62 18.67
C ILE A 52 -6.97 13.16 17.32
N THR A 53 -5.65 13.12 17.13
CA THR A 53 -5.04 12.71 15.86
C THR A 53 -5.38 11.27 15.51
N ASP A 54 -5.29 10.34 16.47
CA ASP A 54 -5.66 8.94 16.26
C ASP A 54 -7.13 8.79 15.90
N ALA A 55 -8.02 9.55 16.55
CA ALA A 55 -9.44 9.57 16.24
C ALA A 55 -9.72 10.11 14.82
N MET A 56 -9.00 11.14 14.38
CA MET A 56 -9.09 11.66 13.00
C MET A 56 -8.72 10.57 11.98
N ILE A 57 -7.61 9.86 12.20
CA ILE A 57 -7.18 8.77 11.31
C ILE A 57 -8.26 7.69 11.23
N ARG A 58 -8.79 7.24 12.37
CA ARG A 58 -9.84 6.20 12.40
C ARG A 58 -11.11 6.63 11.67
N LEU A 59 -11.55 7.87 11.85
CA LEU A 59 -12.71 8.43 11.16
C LEU A 59 -12.48 8.52 9.64
N PHE A 60 -11.29 8.93 9.19
CA PHE A 60 -10.99 9.02 7.76
C PHE A 60 -10.79 7.66 7.09
N VAL A 61 -10.30 6.66 7.81
CA VAL A 61 -10.16 5.27 7.31
C VAL A 61 -11.51 4.53 7.35
N GLY A 62 -12.52 5.04 8.07
CA GLY A 62 -13.84 4.43 8.18
C GLY A 62 -13.91 3.30 9.20
N ALA A 63 -13.02 3.30 10.20
CA ALA A 63 -12.99 2.31 11.29
C ALA A 63 -13.14 2.96 12.67
N PRO A 64 -14.28 3.64 12.96
CA PRO A 64 -14.55 4.23 14.26
C PRO A 64 -14.76 3.15 15.33
N LEU A 65 -14.25 3.39 16.55
CA LEU A 65 -14.41 2.48 17.69
C LEU A 65 -15.48 2.94 18.68
N ARG A 66 -15.68 4.26 18.82
CA ARG A 66 -16.53 4.84 19.88
C ARG A 66 -17.63 5.75 19.33
N SER A 67 -17.51 6.18 18.07
CA SER A 67 -18.45 7.08 17.41
C SER A 67 -19.27 6.40 16.30
N ASP A 68 -20.27 7.13 15.80
CA ASP A 68 -21.14 6.75 14.67
C ASP A 68 -20.45 6.85 13.29
N GLY A 69 -19.16 7.20 13.25
CA GLY A 69 -18.37 7.34 12.03
C GLY A 69 -18.64 8.59 11.22
N GLN A 70 -19.50 9.50 11.69
CA GLN A 70 -19.80 10.73 10.98
C GLN A 70 -18.58 11.66 10.98
N LEU A 71 -18.31 12.36 9.88
CA LEU A 71 -17.21 13.33 9.78
C LEU A 71 -17.58 14.67 10.43
N THR A 72 -17.98 14.64 11.70
CA THR A 72 -18.38 15.81 12.49
C THR A 72 -17.50 15.97 13.72
N VAL A 73 -17.40 17.19 14.23
CA VAL A 73 -16.64 17.47 15.48
C VAL A 73 -17.24 16.76 16.70
N LYS A 74 -18.55 16.46 16.68
CA LYS A 74 -19.18 15.68 17.75
C LYS A 74 -18.65 14.25 17.75
N ALA A 75 -18.68 13.59 16.59
CA ALA A 75 -18.16 12.24 16.42
C ALA A 75 -16.66 12.18 16.69
N LEU A 76 -15.88 13.18 16.27
CA LEU A 76 -14.45 13.28 16.58
C LEU A 76 -14.19 13.37 18.10
N ALA A 77 -14.96 14.17 18.82
CA ALA A 77 -14.83 14.28 20.28
C ALA A 77 -15.13 12.93 20.96
N GLU A 78 -16.20 12.27 20.54
CA GLU A 78 -16.61 10.96 21.04
C GLU A 78 -15.57 9.86 20.72
N GLU A 79 -15.03 9.86 19.50
CA GLU A 79 -14.00 8.93 19.04
C GLU A 79 -12.66 9.12 19.77
N ALA A 80 -12.31 10.36 20.10
CA ALA A 80 -11.14 10.69 20.89
C ALA A 80 -11.35 10.54 22.40
N GLY A 81 -12.58 10.24 22.86
CA GLY A 81 -12.92 10.14 24.29
C GLY A 81 -12.87 11.48 25.03
N LEU A 82 -13.02 12.60 24.32
CA LEU A 82 -12.88 13.95 24.84
C LEU A 82 -14.21 14.69 24.84
N ARG A 83 -14.34 15.69 25.73
CA ARG A 83 -15.48 16.61 25.69
C ARG A 83 -15.34 17.54 24.49
N ARG A 84 -16.43 17.78 23.73
CA ARG A 84 -16.47 18.71 22.59
C ARG A 84 -15.85 20.09 22.90
N ASN A 85 -16.03 20.59 24.12
CA ASN A 85 -15.48 21.88 24.56
C ASN A 85 -13.96 21.96 24.42
N LYS A 86 -13.25 20.83 24.52
CA LYS A 86 -11.79 20.77 24.33
C LYS A 86 -11.43 21.11 22.88
N LEU A 87 -12.17 20.61 21.89
CA LEU A 87 -11.98 20.91 20.47
C LEU A 87 -12.42 22.33 20.09
N THR A 88 -13.32 22.97 20.85
CA THR A 88 -13.79 24.33 20.54
C THR A 88 -13.05 25.44 21.30
N HIS A 89 -12.35 25.13 22.40
CA HIS A 89 -11.67 26.12 23.23
C HIS A 89 -10.16 25.89 23.43
N LYS A 90 -9.69 24.63 23.48
CA LYS A 90 -8.25 24.33 23.63
C LYS A 90 -7.60 23.97 22.30
N HIS A 91 -8.19 23.01 21.59
CA HIS A 91 -7.64 22.39 20.37
C HIS A 91 -8.38 22.88 19.12
N THR A 92 -8.61 24.20 19.05
CA THR A 92 -9.34 24.83 17.92
C THR A 92 -8.64 24.59 16.60
N GLY A 93 -7.31 24.61 16.57
CA GLY A 93 -6.52 24.29 15.37
C GLY A 93 -6.74 22.88 14.85
N MET A 94 -6.95 21.89 15.72
CA MET A 94 -7.25 20.51 15.30
C MET A 94 -8.67 20.39 14.74
N LYS A 95 -9.63 21.12 15.32
CA LYS A 95 -10.99 21.23 14.78
C LYS A 95 -10.97 21.86 13.38
N ASP A 96 -10.18 22.91 13.20
CA ASP A 96 -10.05 23.61 11.92
C ASP A 96 -9.32 22.74 10.87
N LEU A 97 -8.27 22.02 11.27
CA LEU A 97 -7.59 21.02 10.43
C LEU A 97 -8.56 19.90 10.02
N PHE A 98 -9.33 19.37 10.97
CA PHE A 98 -10.33 18.34 10.69
C PHE A 98 -11.34 18.83 9.65
N TYR A 99 -11.90 20.04 9.81
CA TYR A 99 -12.81 20.59 8.82
C TYR A 99 -12.14 20.91 7.49
N ALA A 100 -10.88 21.35 7.47
CA ALA A 100 -10.12 21.54 6.25
C ALA A 100 -9.96 20.22 5.49
N LEU A 101 -9.59 19.15 6.19
CA LEU A 101 -9.46 17.81 5.63
C LEU A 101 -10.82 17.26 5.15
N VAL A 102 -11.86 17.37 5.97
CA VAL A 102 -13.24 17.01 5.57
C VAL A 102 -13.64 17.80 4.33
N LYS A 103 -13.34 19.10 4.24
CA LYS A 103 -13.63 19.91 3.04
C LYS A 103 -12.79 19.51 1.82
N THR A 104 -11.57 18.99 2.00
CA THR A 104 -10.80 18.42 0.88
C THR A 104 -11.39 17.10 0.40
N LEU A 105 -11.93 16.29 1.32
CA LEU A 105 -12.63 15.04 1.02
C LEU A 105 -14.03 15.28 0.43
N ASP A 106 -14.73 16.31 0.93
CA ASP A 106 -16.10 16.72 0.62
C ASP A 106 -16.15 17.79 -0.48
N ARG A 107 -15.01 18.15 -1.08
CA ARG A 107 -15.01 19.01 -2.26
C ARG A 107 -15.75 18.27 -3.38
N PRO A 108 -16.86 18.80 -3.93
CA PRO A 108 -17.49 18.18 -5.08
C PRO A 108 -16.60 18.47 -6.30
N ALA A 109 -15.66 17.58 -6.60
CA ALA A 109 -14.83 17.68 -7.81
C ALA A 109 -14.29 16.31 -8.27
N VAL A 110 -15.18 15.32 -8.30
CA VAL A 110 -15.04 14.19 -9.20
C VAL A 110 -16.03 14.45 -10.34
N PRO A 111 -15.62 14.99 -11.51
CA PRO A 111 -16.53 15.07 -12.64
C PRO A 111 -17.06 13.67 -12.91
N ALA A 112 -18.32 13.53 -13.37
CA ALA A 112 -18.95 12.23 -13.68
C ALA A 112 -18.02 11.26 -14.45
N GLN A 113 -17.08 11.82 -15.23
CA GLN A 113 -15.94 11.15 -15.86
C GLN A 113 -15.11 10.24 -14.93
N ARG A 114 -14.80 10.64 -13.70
CA ARG A 114 -13.96 9.85 -12.78
C ARG A 114 -14.77 8.74 -12.08
N HIS A 115 -16.04 8.96 -11.76
CA HIS A 115 -16.92 7.86 -11.32
C HIS A 115 -17.11 6.83 -12.42
N ALA A 116 -17.28 7.28 -13.68
CA ALA A 116 -17.31 6.39 -14.83
C ALA A 116 -15.99 5.62 -15.03
N GLN A 117 -14.84 6.25 -14.77
CA GLN A 117 -13.53 5.59 -14.81
C GLN A 117 -13.36 4.58 -13.67
N ASP A 118 -13.81 4.88 -12.45
CA ASP A 118 -13.75 3.96 -11.32
C ASP A 118 -14.66 2.74 -11.55
N ASP A 119 -15.86 2.95 -12.10
CA ASP A 119 -16.78 1.88 -12.44
C ASP A 119 -16.25 1.04 -13.61
N ASP A 120 -15.60 1.68 -14.60
CA ASP A 120 -14.92 0.97 -15.68
C ASP A 120 -13.72 0.17 -15.17
N LEU A 121 -12.92 0.71 -14.26
CA LEU A 121 -11.82 -0.01 -13.62
C LEU A 121 -12.31 -1.21 -12.82
N LYS A 122 -13.39 -1.06 -12.05
CA LYS A 122 -14.02 -2.16 -11.30
C LYS A 122 -14.53 -3.25 -12.23
N ARG A 123 -15.14 -2.87 -13.36
CA ARG A 123 -15.61 -3.81 -14.39
C ARG A 123 -14.44 -4.56 -15.02
N ARG A 124 -13.38 -3.87 -15.44
CA ARG A 124 -12.18 -4.50 -15.98
C ARG A 124 -11.51 -5.42 -14.96
N HIS A 125 -11.49 -5.03 -13.69
CA HIS A 125 -10.93 -5.86 -12.63
C HIS A 125 -11.76 -7.14 -12.42
N SER A 126 -13.10 -7.06 -12.42
CA SER A 126 -13.95 -8.25 -12.28
C SER A 126 -13.83 -9.19 -13.49
N GLU A 127 -13.75 -8.64 -14.70
CA GLU A 127 -13.51 -9.40 -15.93
C GLU A 127 -12.15 -10.10 -15.91
N LEU A 128 -11.09 -9.39 -15.52
CA LEU A 128 -9.75 -9.95 -15.42
C LEU A 128 -9.67 -11.02 -14.33
N TRP A 129 -10.34 -10.80 -13.20
CA TRP A 129 -10.41 -11.77 -12.12
C TRP A 129 -11.17 -13.04 -12.53
N ALA A 130 -12.29 -12.90 -13.24
CA ALA A 130 -13.03 -14.02 -13.79
C ALA A 130 -12.20 -14.81 -14.80
N THR A 131 -11.47 -14.12 -15.69
CA THR A 131 -10.56 -14.73 -16.67
C THR A 131 -9.42 -15.48 -15.98
N HIS A 132 -8.81 -14.88 -14.96
CA HIS A 132 -7.75 -15.52 -14.17
C HIS A 132 -8.27 -16.78 -13.46
N GLN A 133 -9.48 -16.72 -12.86
CA GLN A 133 -10.09 -17.89 -12.25
C GLN A 133 -10.37 -19.00 -13.26
N GLN A 134 -10.84 -18.64 -14.45
CA GLN A 134 -11.07 -19.61 -15.52
C GLN A 134 -9.77 -20.28 -15.98
N LEU A 135 -8.73 -19.49 -16.25
CA LEU A 135 -7.43 -20.02 -16.66
C LEU A 135 -6.81 -20.91 -15.58
N ARG A 136 -6.98 -20.55 -14.31
CA ARG A 136 -6.54 -21.38 -13.17
C ARG A 136 -7.30 -22.72 -13.11
N ARG A 137 -8.60 -22.72 -13.39
CA ARG A 137 -9.42 -23.95 -13.46
C ARG A 137 -8.96 -24.85 -14.60
N GLU A 138 -8.73 -24.29 -15.78
CA GLU A 138 -8.26 -25.02 -16.96
C GLU A 138 -6.87 -25.62 -16.73
N ALA A 139 -5.92 -24.84 -16.20
CA ALA A 139 -4.60 -25.34 -15.82
C ALA A 139 -4.70 -26.49 -14.81
N SER A 140 -5.60 -26.37 -13.82
CA SER A 140 -5.83 -27.43 -12.84
C SER A 140 -6.45 -28.69 -13.46
N GLN A 141 -7.33 -28.55 -14.46
CA GLN A 141 -7.89 -29.67 -15.21
C GLN A 141 -6.81 -30.36 -16.04
N MET A 142 -5.99 -29.60 -16.75
CA MET A 142 -4.89 -30.13 -17.56
C MET A 142 -3.87 -30.88 -16.71
N ALA A 143 -3.49 -30.32 -15.55
CA ALA A 143 -2.60 -31.00 -14.60
C ALA A 143 -3.17 -32.34 -14.13
N ARG A 144 -4.49 -32.43 -13.87
CA ARG A 144 -5.13 -33.71 -13.52
C ARG A 144 -5.09 -34.72 -14.67
N VAL A 145 -5.37 -34.29 -15.90
CA VAL A 145 -5.32 -35.17 -17.07
C VAL A 145 -3.91 -35.69 -17.28
N ILE A 146 -2.89 -34.83 -17.20
CA ILE A 146 -1.48 -35.23 -17.29
C ILE A 146 -1.16 -36.26 -16.22
N HIS A 147 -1.58 -36.03 -14.97
CA HIS A 147 -1.33 -36.98 -13.89
C HIS A 147 -1.97 -38.35 -14.13
N VAL A 148 -3.21 -38.40 -14.61
CA VAL A 148 -3.88 -39.65 -14.96
C VAL A 148 -3.13 -40.37 -16.09
N LEU A 149 -2.76 -39.65 -17.15
CA LEU A 149 -2.01 -40.21 -18.27
C LEU A 149 -0.62 -40.72 -17.85
N GLU A 150 0.07 -40.03 -16.95
CA GLU A 150 1.35 -40.47 -16.40
C GLU A 150 1.22 -41.78 -15.61
N VAL A 151 0.16 -41.90 -14.81
CA VAL A 151 -0.15 -43.13 -14.05
C VAL A 151 -0.47 -44.28 -15.00
N GLU A 152 -1.35 -44.05 -15.99
CA GLU A 152 -1.72 -45.06 -16.99
C GLU A 152 -0.50 -45.51 -17.81
N ASN A 153 0.34 -44.57 -18.25
CA ASN A 153 1.55 -44.88 -19.01
C ASN A 153 2.53 -45.71 -18.18
N ARG A 154 2.69 -45.38 -16.89
CA ARG A 154 3.51 -46.16 -15.96
C ARG A 154 2.97 -47.59 -15.82
N GLN A 155 1.67 -47.75 -15.62
CA GLN A 155 1.04 -49.07 -15.51
C GLN A 155 1.20 -49.88 -16.80
N LEU A 156 1.04 -49.28 -17.98
CA LEU A 156 1.25 -49.96 -19.26
C LEU A 156 2.70 -50.39 -19.45
N ARG A 157 3.67 -49.57 -19.05
CA ARG A 157 5.09 -49.93 -19.08
C ARG A 157 5.42 -51.07 -18.13
N GLU A 158 4.86 -51.04 -16.91
CA GLU A 158 5.00 -52.13 -15.93
C GLU A 158 4.36 -53.44 -16.44
N GLN A 159 3.18 -53.36 -17.06
CA GLN A 159 2.51 -54.51 -17.68
C GLN A 159 3.32 -55.08 -18.85
N ALA A 160 3.90 -54.22 -19.71
CA ALA A 160 4.75 -54.64 -20.81
C ALA A 160 6.07 -55.26 -20.32
N ALA A 161 6.65 -54.74 -19.23
CA ALA A 161 7.84 -55.30 -18.60
C ALA A 161 7.56 -56.65 -17.90
N ASN A 162 6.36 -56.83 -17.36
CA ASN A 162 5.93 -58.04 -16.67
C ASN A 162 5.25 -59.08 -17.60
N ALA A 163 5.02 -58.74 -18.88
CA ALA A 163 4.51 -59.68 -19.86
C ALA A 163 5.62 -60.69 -20.22
N PRO A 164 5.46 -62.00 -19.93
CA PRO A 164 6.44 -62.98 -20.33
C PRO A 164 6.53 -62.99 -21.85
N GLY A 165 7.74 -62.79 -22.37
CA GLY A 165 8.03 -62.72 -23.80
C GLY A 165 7.46 -63.94 -24.53
N LYS A 166 6.30 -63.78 -25.16
CA LYS A 166 5.81 -64.70 -26.19
C LYS A 166 6.63 -64.46 -27.44
N VAL A 167 7.87 -64.92 -27.42
CA VAL A 167 8.66 -65.10 -28.63
C VAL A 167 8.15 -66.41 -29.24
N HIS A 168 7.13 -66.32 -30.09
CA HIS A 168 6.76 -67.42 -30.98
C HIS A 168 7.86 -67.53 -32.04
N TYR A 169 8.93 -68.25 -31.70
CA TYR A 169 9.79 -68.86 -32.72
C TYR A 169 9.01 -70.01 -33.34
N GLN A 170 8.18 -69.72 -34.35
CA GLN A 170 7.76 -70.78 -35.27
C GLN A 170 8.98 -71.15 -36.12
N ASN A 171 9.65 -72.18 -35.63
CA ASN A 171 10.71 -72.90 -36.30
C ASN A 171 10.11 -73.51 -37.57
N VAL A 172 10.41 -72.94 -38.74
CA VAL A 172 10.09 -73.57 -40.03
C VAL A 172 11.28 -74.42 -40.43
N GLU A 173 11.52 -75.49 -39.67
CA GLU A 173 12.37 -76.58 -40.11
C GLU A 173 11.52 -77.62 -40.84
N SER A 174 11.84 -77.74 -42.13
CA SER A 174 12.00 -79.01 -42.85
C SER A 174 10.75 -79.80 -43.28
N ARG A 175 10.60 -79.92 -44.61
CA ARG A 175 10.15 -81.06 -45.44
C ARG A 175 9.82 -80.48 -46.82
N GLY A 176 10.39 -80.91 -47.93
CA GLY A 176 11.26 -82.00 -48.34
C GLY A 176 11.26 -81.98 -49.87
#